data_AF-A0A7X6YPK9-F1
#
_entry.id   AF-A0A7X6YPK9-F1
#
_cell.length_a   1.000
_cell.length_b   1.000
_cell.length_c   1.000
_cell.angle_alpha   90.00
_cell.angle_beta   90.00
_cell.angle_gamma   90.00
#
_symmetry.space_group_name_H-M   'P 1'
#
loop_
_entity.id
_entity.type
_entity.pdbx_description
1 polymer ?
#
loop_
_entity_poly.entity_id
_entity_poly.type
_entity_poly.pdbx_seq_one_letter_code
_entity_poly.pdbx_strand_id
1 'polypeptide(L)'
;MRRCPNGHAVPDDVRFCPTCGLEIQGQAGSGQGGGQQQYQQQPGYQRTDPRNIPLTGYRGQYRSPVTVLLLGIFTCGIYLIYWRYVTSQDLNLILGYEKTKPSYELWGILCMIFSWINIYYIDDALVEIDNKRGYRSDSKFILWLLLSVFLGIGIMFMAYTVQERLNSLYMGQPSKTAQY
;
A
#
# COMPACT_ATOMS: atom_id res chain seq x y z
N MET A 1 -26.70 -25.98 11.10
CA MET A 1 -25.26 -25.68 11.18
C MET A 1 -24.53 -26.58 10.20
N ARG A 2 -24.11 -26.02 9.07
CA ARG A 2 -23.31 -26.72 8.07
C ARG A 2 -21.85 -26.79 8.52
N ARG A 3 -21.09 -27.73 7.96
CA ARG A 3 -19.63 -27.74 8.10
C ARG A 3 -18.99 -27.38 6.77
N CYS A 4 -18.01 -26.49 6.84
CA CYS A 4 -17.11 -26.20 5.73
C CYS A 4 -16.25 -27.46 5.41
N PRO A 5 -15.76 -27.63 4.17
CA PRO A 5 -14.79 -28.69 3.83
C PRO A 5 -13.57 -28.78 4.76
N ASN A 6 -13.15 -27.64 5.36
CA ASN A 6 -12.07 -27.58 6.35
C ASN A 6 -12.53 -27.92 7.79
N GLY A 7 -13.75 -28.42 7.99
CA GLY A 7 -14.24 -28.94 9.28
C GLY A 7 -14.85 -27.91 10.24
N HIS A 8 -14.78 -26.61 9.93
CA HIS A 8 -15.37 -25.54 10.75
C HIS A 8 -16.91 -25.56 10.71
N ALA A 9 -17.55 -25.25 11.84
CA ALA A 9 -19.00 -25.08 11.92
C ALA A 9 -19.41 -23.71 11.38
N VAL A 10 -20.42 -23.70 10.51
CA VAL A 10 -20.84 -22.52 9.75
C VAL A 10 -22.38 -22.37 9.82
N PRO A 11 -22.90 -21.14 9.93
CA PRO A 11 -24.34 -20.86 9.85
C PRO A 11 -24.96 -21.31 8.52
N ASP A 12 -26.25 -21.62 8.52
CA ASP A 12 -26.93 -22.20 7.36
C ASP A 12 -27.32 -21.14 6.30
N ASP A 13 -26.95 -19.88 6.48
CA ASP A 13 -27.32 -18.73 5.64
C ASP A 13 -26.12 -18.04 4.96
N VAL A 14 -24.90 -18.50 5.20
CA VAL A 14 -23.68 -17.91 4.62
C VAL A 14 -23.13 -18.73 3.45
N ARG A 15 -22.69 -18.04 2.39
CA ARG A 15 -22.04 -18.66 1.22
C ARG A 15 -20.55 -18.88 1.39
N PHE A 16 -19.91 -18.20 2.34
CA PHE A 16 -18.48 -18.30 2.61
C PHE A 16 -18.25 -18.60 4.08
N CYS A 17 -17.28 -19.46 4.37
CA CYS A 17 -16.93 -19.79 5.75
C CYS A 17 -16.26 -18.56 6.42
N PRO A 18 -16.76 -18.07 7.56
CA PRO A 18 -16.20 -16.90 8.23
C PRO A 18 -14.82 -17.18 8.86
N THR A 19 -14.46 -18.45 9.05
CA THR A 19 -13.18 -18.83 9.67
C THR A 19 -12.07 -19.08 8.65
N CYS A 20 -12.38 -19.63 7.47
CA CYS A 20 -11.35 -20.00 6.48
C CYS A 20 -11.54 -19.35 5.10
N GLY A 21 -12.64 -18.64 4.85
CA GLY A 21 -12.88 -17.90 3.61
C GLY A 21 -13.27 -18.75 2.39
N LEU A 22 -13.41 -20.08 2.54
CA LEU A 22 -13.81 -20.97 1.45
C LEU A 22 -15.31 -20.83 1.13
N GLU A 23 -15.64 -20.87 -0.16
CA GLU A 23 -17.03 -20.89 -0.63
C GLU A 23 -17.69 -22.24 -0.31
N ILE A 24 -18.90 -22.20 0.26
CA ILE A 24 -19.70 -23.36 0.64
C ILE A 24 -20.86 -23.43 -0.36
N GLN A 25 -20.69 -24.24 -1.40
CA GLN A 25 -21.75 -24.47 -2.38
C GLN A 25 -22.96 -25.14 -1.71
N GLY A 26 -24.07 -24.42 -1.64
CA GLY A 26 -25.37 -24.92 -1.18
C GLY A 26 -26.48 -24.12 -1.86
N GLN A 27 -27.35 -24.86 -2.56
CA GLN A 27 -28.37 -24.38 -3.50
C GLN A 27 -29.29 -23.27 -2.98
N ALA A 28 -29.66 -22.41 -3.93
CA ALA A 28 -30.66 -21.36 -3.81
C ALA A 28 -32.04 -21.90 -3.39
N GLY A 29 -32.72 -21.15 -2.51
CA GLY A 29 -34.11 -21.34 -2.14
C GLY A 29 -34.80 -19.98 -1.95
N SER A 30 -35.90 -19.81 -2.68
CA SER A 30 -36.79 -18.65 -2.84
C SER A 30 -37.46 -18.12 -1.57
N GLY A 31 -37.70 -16.80 -1.48
CA GLY A 31 -38.69 -16.24 -0.54
C GLY A 31 -38.57 -14.74 -0.20
N GLN A 32 -39.19 -13.90 -1.02
CA GLN A 32 -40.09 -12.76 -0.69
C GLN A 32 -39.97 -11.99 0.64
N GLY A 33 -39.95 -10.65 0.56
CA GLY A 33 -40.54 -9.78 1.59
C GLY A 33 -39.72 -8.53 1.91
N GLY A 34 -40.33 -7.35 1.72
CA GLY A 34 -39.68 -6.05 1.92
C GLY A 34 -39.47 -5.66 3.38
N GLY A 35 -38.67 -4.61 3.58
CA GLY A 35 -38.53 -3.95 4.87
C GLY A 35 -37.10 -3.51 5.19
N GLN A 36 -36.88 -2.20 5.10
CA GLN A 36 -35.99 -1.39 5.94
C GLN A 36 -34.51 -1.77 6.02
N GLN A 37 -33.67 -0.87 5.49
CA GLN A 37 -32.22 -0.84 5.69
C GLN A 37 -31.91 -0.60 7.17
N GLN A 38 -31.77 -1.69 7.93
CA GLN A 38 -31.30 -1.69 9.31
C GLN A 38 -29.89 -2.32 9.34
N TYR A 39 -28.87 -1.49 9.13
CA TYR A 39 -27.49 -1.88 9.42
C TYR A 39 -27.28 -1.81 10.95
N GLN A 40 -27.29 -2.97 11.60
CA GLN A 40 -26.97 -3.21 13.00
C GLN A 40 -26.27 -4.59 13.05
N GLN A 41 -25.14 -4.87 13.69
CA GLN A 41 -24.31 -4.20 14.70
C GLN A 41 -22.86 -4.70 14.51
N GLN A 42 -21.88 -3.79 14.48
CA GLN A 42 -20.45 -4.15 14.57
C GLN A 42 -20.05 -4.23 16.05
N PRO A 43 -19.31 -5.27 16.48
CA PRO A 43 -18.93 -5.43 17.88
C PRO A 43 -17.85 -4.40 18.24
N GLY A 44 -18.15 -3.55 19.22
CA GLY A 44 -17.21 -2.67 19.91
C GLY A 44 -16.56 -1.59 19.04
N TYR A 45 -16.99 -0.34 19.20
CA TYR A 45 -16.18 0.82 18.83
C TYR A 45 -14.93 0.88 19.72
N GLN A 46 -13.95 0.02 19.45
CA GLN A 46 -12.57 0.40 19.70
C GLN A 46 -12.32 1.57 18.75
N ARG A 47 -11.96 2.74 19.30
CA ARG A 47 -11.37 3.82 18.52
C ARG A 47 -10.13 3.24 17.83
N THR A 48 -10.29 2.72 16.62
CA THR A 48 -9.18 2.48 15.74
C THR A 48 -8.68 3.86 15.37
N ASP A 49 -7.54 4.25 15.94
CA ASP A 49 -6.72 5.30 15.36
C ASP A 49 -6.75 5.10 13.83
N PRO A 50 -7.08 6.12 13.00
CA PRO A 50 -7.03 5.98 11.53
C PRO A 50 -5.67 5.47 11.01
N ARG A 51 -4.64 5.43 11.86
CA ARG A 51 -3.34 4.80 11.59
C ARG A 51 -3.30 3.28 11.77
N ASN A 52 -4.23 2.61 12.44
CA ASN A 52 -4.16 1.18 12.74
C ASN A 52 -4.98 0.33 11.75
N ILE A 53 -4.61 0.40 10.47
CA ILE A 53 -5.23 -0.38 9.39
C ILE A 53 -4.37 -1.63 9.13
N PRO A 54 -4.94 -2.86 9.12
CA PRO A 54 -4.19 -4.05 8.77
C PRO A 54 -3.75 -4.00 7.30
N LEU A 55 -2.44 -4.02 7.06
CA LEU A 55 -1.82 -3.93 5.72
C LEU A 55 -1.83 -5.27 4.96
N THR A 56 -2.91 -6.05 5.08
CA THR A 56 -3.05 -7.35 4.42
C THR A 56 -3.96 -7.23 3.20
N GLY A 57 -3.57 -7.84 2.08
CA GLY A 57 -4.41 -7.91 0.88
C GLY A 57 -4.48 -6.64 0.03
N TYR A 58 -3.63 -5.64 0.27
CA TYR A 58 -3.55 -4.46 -0.60
C TYR A 58 -3.01 -4.86 -1.98
N ARG A 59 -3.76 -4.58 -3.05
CA ARG A 59 -3.36 -4.83 -4.43
C ARG A 59 -3.21 -3.52 -5.17
N GLY A 60 -1.98 -3.10 -5.41
CA GLY A 60 -1.68 -1.98 -6.29
C GLY A 60 -1.18 -2.46 -7.65
N GLN A 61 -0.87 -1.51 -8.53
CA GLN A 61 -0.32 -1.83 -9.83
C GLN A 61 1.13 -2.34 -9.66
N TYR A 62 1.35 -3.62 -9.94
CA TYR A 62 2.69 -4.17 -10.00
C TYR A 62 3.48 -3.51 -11.13
N ARG A 63 4.65 -2.96 -10.80
CA ARG A 63 5.57 -2.36 -11.77
C ARG A 63 6.97 -2.86 -11.47
N SER A 64 7.69 -3.31 -12.49
CA SER A 64 9.07 -3.75 -12.27
C SER A 64 9.94 -2.51 -11.94
N PRO A 65 10.80 -2.56 -10.89
CA PRO A 65 11.68 -1.45 -10.55
C PRO A 65 12.57 -1.05 -11.74
N VAL A 66 13.07 -2.03 -12.49
CA VAL A 66 13.90 -1.81 -13.68
C VAL A 66 13.14 -1.06 -14.78
N THR A 67 11.87 -1.40 -15.03
CA THR A 67 11.05 -0.68 -16.01
C THR A 67 10.86 0.78 -15.60
N VAL A 68 10.64 1.06 -14.31
CA VAL A 68 10.51 2.44 -13.80
C VAL A 68 11.80 3.23 -14.04
N LEU A 69 12.97 2.62 -13.80
CA LEU A 69 14.27 3.24 -14.05
C LEU A 69 14.52 3.47 -15.54
N LEU A 70 14.26 2.47 -16.38
CA LEU A 70 14.45 2.61 -17.84
C LEU A 70 13.57 3.73 -18.39
N LEU A 71 12.30 3.77 -18.01
CA LEU A 71 11.39 4.85 -18.41
C LEU A 71 11.88 6.20 -17.86
N GLY A 72 12.41 6.24 -16.64
CA GLY A 72 13.07 7.41 -16.09
C GLY A 72 14.22 7.91 -16.96
N ILE A 73 15.11 7.03 -17.41
CA ILE A 73 16.26 7.38 -18.27
C ILE A 73 15.78 7.86 -19.64
N PHE A 74 14.89 7.10 -20.29
CA PHE A 74 14.41 7.42 -21.64
C PHE A 74 13.58 8.70 -21.72
N THR A 75 12.93 9.10 -20.62
CA THR A 75 12.15 10.35 -20.54
C THR A 75 12.91 11.49 -19.86
N CYS A 76 14.23 11.38 -19.72
CA CYS A 76 15.08 12.40 -19.06
C CYS A 76 14.58 12.77 -17.65
N GLY A 77 14.08 11.80 -16.89
CA GLY A 77 13.61 11.96 -15.51
C GLY A 77 12.15 12.43 -15.39
N ILE A 78 11.48 12.82 -16.47
CA ILE A 78 10.08 13.29 -16.43
C ILE A 78 9.17 12.17 -15.92
N TYR A 79 9.38 10.93 -16.37
CA TYR A 79 8.61 9.80 -15.88
C TYR A 79 8.79 9.57 -14.38
N LEU A 80 9.94 9.88 -13.80
CA LEU A 80 10.17 9.72 -12.36
C LEU A 80 9.34 10.71 -11.54
N ILE A 81 9.08 11.90 -12.07
CA ILE A 81 8.19 12.90 -11.44
C ILE A 81 6.75 12.37 -11.44
N TYR A 82 6.27 11.91 -12.60
CA TYR A 82 4.94 11.29 -12.72
C TYR A 82 4.80 10.08 -11.80
N TRP A 83 5.80 9.20 -11.79
CA TRP A 83 5.79 8.00 -10.97
C TRP A 83 5.78 8.34 -9.47
N ARG A 84 6.53 9.36 -9.02
CA ARG A 84 6.47 9.84 -7.62
C ARG A 84 5.09 10.37 -7.26
N TYR A 85 4.46 11.13 -8.16
CA TYR A 85 3.10 11.64 -7.94
C TYR A 85 2.10 10.50 -7.69
N VAL A 86 2.08 9.49 -8.56
CA VAL A 86 1.20 8.33 -8.42
C VAL A 86 1.55 7.52 -7.17
N THR A 87 2.85 7.36 -6.88
CA THR A 87 3.32 6.64 -5.69
C THR A 87 2.89 7.32 -4.40
N SER A 88 2.93 8.66 -4.32
CA SER A 88 2.42 9.41 -3.18
C SER A 88 0.92 9.16 -2.96
N GLN A 89 0.14 9.14 -4.05
CA GLN A 89 -1.29 8.81 -3.96
C GLN A 89 -1.50 7.38 -3.46
N ASP A 90 -0.76 6.41 -4.03
CA ASP A 90 -0.83 5.01 -3.62
C ASP A 90 -0.48 4.85 -2.12
N LEU A 91 0.55 5.53 -1.62
CA LEU A 91 0.93 5.49 -0.19
C LEU A 91 -0.13 6.08 0.73
N ASN A 92 -0.77 7.18 0.34
CA ASN A 92 -1.87 7.77 1.11
C ASN A 92 -3.10 6.84 1.14
N LEU A 93 -3.38 6.17 0.03
CA LEU A 93 -4.45 5.17 -0.05
C LEU A 93 -4.15 3.95 0.83
N ILE A 94 -2.90 3.47 0.83
CA ILE A 94 -2.44 2.36 1.70
C ILE A 94 -2.57 2.73 3.18
N LEU A 95 -2.18 3.94 3.54
CA LEU A 95 -2.20 4.42 4.93
C LEU A 95 -3.58 4.88 5.39
N GLY A 96 -4.54 5.11 4.49
CA GLY A 96 -5.89 5.59 4.82
C GLY A 96 -5.95 7.05 5.26
N TYR A 97 -4.87 7.81 5.14
CA TYR A 97 -4.81 9.24 5.43
C TYR A 97 -3.74 9.94 4.57
N GLU A 98 -3.83 11.26 4.46
CA GLU A 98 -2.87 12.05 3.68
C GLU A 98 -1.56 12.24 4.46
N LYS A 99 -0.56 11.39 4.16
CA LYS A 99 0.79 11.50 4.73
C LYS A 99 1.76 12.19 3.77
N THR A 100 1.73 11.78 2.52
CA THR A 100 2.49 12.39 1.43
C THR A 100 1.66 13.46 0.73
N LYS A 101 2.31 14.42 0.05
CA LYS A 101 1.61 15.50 -0.65
C LYS A 101 1.92 15.42 -2.15
N PRO A 102 1.09 14.69 -2.93
CA PRO A 102 1.31 14.54 -4.37
C PRO A 102 1.46 15.88 -5.11
N SER A 103 0.75 16.92 -4.66
CA SER A 103 0.83 18.26 -5.24
C SER A 103 2.26 18.85 -5.21
N TYR A 104 3.11 18.44 -4.27
CA TYR A 104 4.49 18.93 -4.19
C TYR A 104 5.37 18.44 -5.34
N GLU A 105 5.03 17.34 -6.02
CA GLU A 105 5.76 16.91 -7.22
C GLU A 105 5.52 17.86 -8.41
N LEU A 106 4.31 18.43 -8.52
CA LEU A 106 3.99 19.41 -9.56
C LEU A 106 4.72 20.74 -9.31
N TRP A 107 4.72 21.20 -8.05
CA TRP A 107 5.49 22.38 -7.63
C TRP A 107 7.01 22.15 -7.66
N GLY A 108 7.42 20.88 -7.58
CA GLY A 108 8.82 20.44 -7.67
C GLY A 108 9.50 20.79 -8.99
N ILE A 109 8.73 20.92 -10.08
CA ILE A 109 9.23 21.31 -11.40
C ILE A 109 9.74 22.76 -11.39
N LEU A 110 9.08 23.64 -10.64
CA LEU A 110 9.50 25.04 -10.47
C LEU A 110 10.62 25.17 -9.44
N CYS A 111 10.54 24.41 -8.35
CA CYS A 111 11.54 24.43 -7.29
C CYS A 111 11.72 23.05 -6.68
N MET A 112 12.88 22.44 -6.95
CA MET A 112 13.21 21.06 -6.56
C MET A 112 13.10 20.80 -5.06
N ILE A 113 13.14 21.85 -4.21
CA ILE A 113 13.01 21.73 -2.76
C ILE A 113 11.70 21.06 -2.34
N PHE A 114 10.58 21.33 -3.04
CA PHE A 114 9.29 20.72 -2.72
C PHE A 114 9.28 19.23 -3.05
N SER A 115 9.94 18.83 -4.14
CA SER A 115 10.11 17.42 -4.49
C SER A 115 10.92 16.69 -3.42
N TRP A 116 12.00 17.30 -2.90
CA TRP A 116 12.78 16.73 -1.79
C TRP A 116 11.97 16.54 -0.51
N ILE A 117 11.12 17.50 -0.15
CA ILE A 117 10.23 17.38 1.00
C ILE A 117 9.26 16.21 0.82
N ASN A 118 8.69 16.04 -0.38
CA ASN A 118 7.78 14.92 -0.63
C ASN A 118 8.51 13.57 -0.63
N ILE A 119 9.74 13.51 -1.14
CA ILE A 119 10.59 12.30 -1.07
C ILE A 119 10.85 11.88 0.38
N TYR A 120 11.04 12.83 1.30
CA TYR A 120 11.12 12.55 2.73
C TYR A 120 9.82 11.92 3.26
N TYR A 121 8.66 12.50 2.94
CA TYR A 121 7.37 11.93 3.37
C TYR A 121 7.07 10.55 2.77
N ILE A 122 7.52 10.29 1.53
CA ILE A 122 7.42 8.97 0.89
C ILE A 122 8.21 7.93 1.69
N ASP A 123 9.44 8.26 2.10
CA ASP A 123 10.26 7.37 2.93
C ASP A 123 9.63 7.12 4.30
N ASP A 124 9.16 8.18 4.97
CA ASP A 124 8.48 8.07 6.27
C ASP A 124 7.15 7.28 6.20
N ALA A 125 6.44 7.36 5.07
CA ALA A 125 5.27 6.53 4.80
C ALA A 125 5.65 5.05 4.63
N LEU A 126 6.74 4.74 3.92
CA LEU A 126 7.23 3.38 3.75
C LEU A 126 7.73 2.76 5.05
N VAL A 127 8.47 3.52 5.85
CA VAL A 127 8.91 3.10 7.19
C VAL A 127 7.72 2.76 8.07
N GLU A 128 6.67 3.59 8.06
CA GLU A 128 5.45 3.31 8.81
C GLU A 128 4.73 2.05 8.31
N ILE A 129 4.65 1.85 6.99
CA ILE A 129 4.06 0.65 6.38
C ILE A 129 4.84 -0.60 6.81
N ASP A 130 6.18 -0.56 6.73
CA ASP A 130 7.02 -1.70 7.08
C ASP A 130 6.94 -2.02 8.58
N ASN A 131 6.94 -0.98 9.44
CA ASN A 131 6.76 -1.14 10.89
C ASN A 131 5.40 -1.76 11.24
N LYS A 132 4.32 -1.36 10.57
CA LYS A 132 2.98 -1.95 10.76
C LYS A 132 2.88 -3.40 10.27
N ARG A 133 3.72 -3.79 9.31
CA ARG A 133 3.85 -5.20 8.87
C ARG A 133 4.73 -6.04 9.80
N GLY A 134 5.31 -5.45 10.83
CA GLY A 134 6.20 -6.11 11.78
C GLY A 134 7.66 -6.17 11.33
N TYR A 135 8.04 -5.47 10.26
CA TYR A 135 9.43 -5.32 9.84
C TYR A 135 10.03 -4.06 10.47
N ARG A 136 11.24 -4.15 11.03
CA ARG A 136 12.00 -2.95 11.39
C ARG A 136 12.57 -2.35 10.10
N SER A 137 12.12 -1.15 9.74
CA SER A 137 12.74 -0.36 8.67
C SER A 137 13.20 0.96 9.23
N ASP A 138 14.42 1.35 8.84
CA ASP A 138 14.93 2.69 9.07
C ASP A 138 14.72 3.58 7.85
N SER A 139 14.77 4.90 8.07
CA SER A 139 14.65 5.92 7.03
C SER A 139 15.84 5.88 6.08
N LYS A 140 15.56 5.86 4.78
CA LYS A 140 16.56 5.84 3.71
C LYS A 140 16.76 7.18 3.03
N PHE A 141 16.00 8.18 3.47
CA PHE A 141 16.06 9.53 2.91
C PHE A 141 17.48 10.12 2.87
N ILE A 142 18.23 10.03 3.97
CA ILE A 142 19.59 10.59 4.04
C ILE A 142 20.52 9.89 3.06
N LEU A 143 20.43 8.56 2.96
CA LEU A 143 21.21 7.78 2.00
C LEU A 143 20.90 8.23 0.56
N TRP A 144 19.62 8.38 0.22
CA TRP A 144 19.20 8.84 -1.11
C TRP A 144 19.67 10.26 -1.41
N LEU A 145 19.62 11.14 -0.42
CA LEU A 145 20.09 12.53 -0.53
C LEU A 145 21.59 12.59 -0.77
N LEU A 146 22.40 11.91 0.04
CA LEU A 146 23.85 11.86 -0.13
C LEU A 146 24.21 11.27 -1.50
N LEU A 147 23.58 10.16 -1.88
CA LEU A 147 23.83 9.52 -3.17
C LEU A 147 23.42 10.43 -4.35
N SER A 148 22.39 11.26 -4.18
CA SER A 148 21.99 12.24 -5.18
C SER A 148 22.98 13.40 -5.28
N VAL A 149 23.48 13.92 -4.17
CA VAL A 149 24.40 15.07 -4.15
C VAL A 149 25.78 14.69 -4.67
N PHE A 150 26.30 13.52 -4.30
CA PHE A 150 27.67 13.12 -4.67
C PHE A 150 27.77 12.39 -6.01
N LEU A 151 26.79 11.55 -6.36
CA LEU A 151 26.86 10.70 -7.56
C LEU A 151 25.77 11.01 -8.60
N GLY A 152 24.77 11.84 -8.28
CA GLY A 152 23.66 12.13 -9.19
C GLY A 152 22.67 10.97 -9.41
N ILE A 153 22.90 9.79 -8.82
CA ILE A 153 22.08 8.59 -9.02
C ILE A 153 21.05 8.35 -7.88
N GLY A 154 21.01 9.23 -6.87
CA GLY A 154 20.16 9.05 -5.68
C GLY A 154 18.67 8.89 -5.99
N ILE A 155 18.13 9.66 -6.94
CA ILE A 155 16.72 9.56 -7.36
C ILE A 155 16.41 8.19 -8.00
N MET A 156 17.36 7.61 -8.73
CA MET A 156 17.20 6.28 -9.33
C MET A 156 17.18 5.21 -8.25
N PHE A 157 18.08 5.31 -7.27
CA PHE A 157 18.10 4.38 -6.15
C PHE A 157 16.85 4.49 -5.27
N MET A 158 16.32 5.70 -5.09
CA MET A 158 15.02 5.94 -4.46
C MET A 158 13.90 5.22 -5.21
N ALA A 159 13.77 5.46 -6.53
CA ALA A 159 12.71 4.83 -7.32
C ALA A 159 12.77 3.29 -7.28
N TYR A 160 13.98 2.73 -7.33
CA TYR A 160 14.19 1.29 -7.20
C TYR A 160 13.71 0.75 -5.85
N THR A 161 14.19 1.34 -4.76
CA THR A 161 13.92 0.86 -3.39
C THR A 161 12.45 0.97 -3.01
N VAL A 162 11.81 2.09 -3.36
CA VAL A 162 10.38 2.30 -3.13
C VAL A 162 9.54 1.34 -3.96
N GLN A 163 9.85 1.15 -5.25
CA GLN A 163 9.08 0.21 -6.09
C GLN A 163 9.21 -1.23 -5.59
N GLU A 164 10.39 -1.66 -5.13
CA GLU A 164 10.59 -2.99 -4.55
C GLU A 164 9.76 -3.18 -3.26
N ARG A 165 9.72 -2.17 -2.40
CA ARG A 165 8.91 -2.20 -1.17
C ARG A 165 7.42 -2.29 -1.46
N LEU A 166 6.92 -1.48 -2.40
CA LEU A 166 5.52 -1.52 -2.83
C LEU A 166 5.16 -2.86 -3.47
N ASN A 167 6.02 -3.40 -4.33
CA ASN A 167 5.82 -4.73 -4.90
C ASN A 167 5.77 -5.82 -3.83
N SER A 168 6.64 -5.75 -2.82
CA SER A 168 6.62 -6.67 -1.68
C SER A 168 5.30 -6.60 -0.91
N LEU A 169 4.75 -5.40 -0.74
CA LEU A 169 3.45 -5.18 -0.11
C LEU A 169 2.35 -5.82 -0.94
N TYR A 170 2.33 -5.58 -2.26
CA TYR A 170 1.32 -6.13 -3.17
C TYR A 170 1.37 -7.66 -3.29
N MET A 171 2.55 -8.24 -3.14
CA MET A 171 2.77 -9.69 -3.17
C MET A 171 2.61 -10.35 -1.79
N GLY A 172 2.45 -9.57 -0.72
CA GLY A 172 2.42 -10.08 0.66
C GLY A 172 3.75 -10.72 1.11
N GLN A 173 4.87 -10.35 0.49
CA GLN A 173 6.20 -10.89 0.77
C GLN A 173 7.06 -9.88 1.55
N PRO A 174 8.05 -10.32 2.35
CA PRO A 174 9.01 -9.41 2.98
C PRO A 174 9.77 -8.60 1.92
N SER A 175 9.91 -7.29 2.13
CA SER A 175 10.74 -6.45 1.24
C SER A 175 12.21 -6.79 1.42
N LYS A 176 12.91 -7.07 0.30
CA LYS A 176 14.37 -7.28 0.28
C LYS A 176 15.15 -6.01 0.66
N THR A 177 14.54 -4.84 0.51
CA THR A 177 15.16 -3.55 0.77
C THR A 177 14.70 -2.93 2.09
N ALA A 178 13.87 -3.61 2.89
CA ALA A 178 13.50 -3.16 4.24
C ALA A 178 14.57 -3.45 5.29
N GLN A 179 15.39 -4.49 5.10
CA GLN A 179 16.29 -5.04 6.13
C GLN A 179 17.68 -4.38 6.26
N TYR A 180 17.88 -3.17 5.72
CA TYR A 180 19.16 -2.46 5.78
C TYR A 180 18.98 -1.02 6.17
#